data_AF-A0A812IJ96-F1
#
_entry.id   AF-A0A812IJ96-F1
#
_cell.length_a   1.000
_cell.length_b   1.000
_cell.length_c   1.000
_cell.angle_alpha   90.00
_cell.angle_beta   90.00
_cell.angle_gamma   90.00
#
_symmetry.space_group_name_H-M   'P 1'
#
loop_
_entity.id
_entity.type
_entity.pdbx_description
1 polymer ?
#
loop_
_entity_poly.entity_id
_entity_poly.type
_entity_poly.pdbx_seq_one_letter_code
_entity_poly.pdbx_strand_id
1 'polypeptide(L)'
;MDMDQTRKEAFREATARYHRRTCIRFVEVEPNFTGVRLRVANDDPSICWATLGYHNTTSGYFKGGRFNLGSCMNLNHMGEILHNLGHVLGMLDEQQRPDATRAYYGHGPHLQVFWDNIPSRWMRSFTANEGAYTGSRYDGTRDPWFGHAPYDFDSIMHFPPTLYGSHLYETIPSAKMRNVGQRNFLSEGDVLQLLDSYRCRRRTTTTTTTTTTTTATTTGTTTTTTTTSMSFGAGGCIQNPDCAVNPWCNDPSYQSWCPIHQSPCPEPWCVGSQR
;
A
#
# COMPACT_ATOMS: atom_id res chain seq x y z
N MET A 1 15.06 -26.07 12.67
CA MET A 1 14.09 -26.93 13.39
C MET A 1 12.83 -27.02 12.55
N ASP A 2 12.12 -28.14 12.59
CA ASP A 2 10.79 -28.20 11.96
C ASP A 2 9.85 -27.23 12.69
N MET A 3 9.02 -26.53 11.93
CA MET A 3 8.12 -25.52 12.45
C MET A 3 6.90 -26.20 13.07
N ASP A 4 6.54 -25.83 14.30
CA ASP A 4 5.39 -26.43 14.97
C ASP A 4 4.07 -26.09 14.27
N GLN A 5 3.05 -26.92 14.53
CA GLN A 5 1.76 -26.82 13.88
C GLN A 5 1.03 -25.51 14.22
N THR A 6 1.16 -25.00 15.43
CA THR A 6 0.54 -23.74 15.88
C THR A 6 1.07 -22.54 15.09
N ARG A 7 2.39 -22.49 14.86
CA ARG A 7 3.04 -21.48 14.01
C ARG A 7 2.63 -21.62 12.55
N LYS A 8 2.55 -22.85 12.02
CA LYS A 8 2.02 -23.13 10.67
C LYS A 8 0.59 -22.59 10.49
N GLU A 9 -0.29 -22.84 11.45
CA GLU A 9 -1.68 -22.36 11.45
C GLU A 9 -1.77 -20.84 11.52
N ALA A 10 -0.99 -20.21 12.41
CA ALA A 10 -0.95 -18.76 12.52
C ALA A 10 -0.48 -18.10 11.23
N PHE A 11 0.56 -18.64 10.59
CA PHE A 11 1.05 -18.14 9.32
C PHE A 11 0.02 -18.31 8.20
N ARG A 12 -0.61 -19.49 8.09
CA ARG A 12 -1.68 -19.76 7.10
C ARG A 12 -2.85 -18.80 7.26
N GLU A 13 -3.33 -18.57 8.48
CA GLU A 13 -4.39 -17.61 8.75
C GLU A 13 -3.97 -16.18 8.36
N ALA A 14 -2.73 -15.77 8.66
CA ALA A 14 -2.22 -14.47 8.23
C ALA A 14 -2.25 -14.32 6.70
N THR A 15 -1.81 -15.35 5.95
CA THR A 15 -1.90 -15.33 4.49
C THR A 15 -3.34 -15.28 4.00
N ALA A 16 -4.27 -15.99 4.66
CA ALA A 16 -5.69 -15.98 4.31
C ALA A 16 -6.30 -14.57 4.46
N ARG A 17 -5.88 -13.78 5.46
CA ARG A 17 -6.31 -12.39 5.62
C ARG A 17 -5.88 -11.49 4.45
N TYR A 18 -4.65 -11.66 3.95
CA TYR A 18 -4.22 -11.00 2.72
C TYR A 18 -5.02 -11.48 1.51
N HIS A 19 -5.28 -12.80 1.38
CA HIS A 19 -6.01 -13.36 0.23
C HIS A 19 -7.43 -12.82 0.12
N ARG A 20 -8.11 -12.59 1.25
CA ARG A 20 -9.50 -12.11 1.31
C ARG A 20 -9.67 -10.68 0.80
N ARG A 21 -8.64 -9.84 0.90
CA ARG A 21 -8.74 -8.39 0.62
C ARG A 21 -7.87 -7.90 -0.52
N THR A 22 -6.88 -8.70 -0.94
CA THR A 22 -5.97 -8.36 -2.04
C THR A 22 -6.03 -9.40 -3.16
N CYS A 23 -5.36 -9.13 -4.29
CA CYS A 23 -5.13 -10.14 -5.32
C CYS A 23 -3.92 -11.05 -5.04
N ILE A 24 -3.16 -10.80 -3.96
CA ILE A 24 -1.95 -11.56 -3.61
C ILE A 24 -2.31 -12.96 -3.15
N ARG A 25 -1.59 -13.96 -3.65
CA ARG A 25 -1.75 -15.36 -3.27
C ARG A 25 -0.42 -15.94 -2.84
N PHE A 26 -0.42 -16.46 -1.62
CA PHE A 26 0.66 -17.27 -1.05
C PHE A 26 0.30 -18.73 -1.30
N VAL A 27 1.20 -19.48 -1.93
CA VAL A 27 0.99 -20.86 -2.30
C VAL A 27 2.11 -21.68 -1.67
N GLU A 28 1.74 -22.71 -0.91
CA GLU A 28 2.72 -23.68 -0.41
C GLU A 28 3.27 -24.47 -1.59
N VAL A 29 4.59 -24.56 -1.65
CA VAL A 29 5.29 -25.28 -2.72
C VAL A 29 5.91 -26.54 -2.16
N GLU A 30 6.01 -27.55 -3.01
CA GLU A 30 6.64 -28.82 -2.65
C GLU A 30 8.10 -28.64 -2.21
N PRO A 31 8.64 -29.54 -1.36
CA PRO A 31 10.01 -29.45 -0.88
C PRO A 31 11.08 -29.35 -1.98
N ASN A 32 10.80 -29.90 -3.17
CA ASN A 32 11.69 -29.90 -4.34
C ASN A 32 11.54 -28.67 -5.25
N PHE A 33 10.70 -27.69 -4.90
CA PHE A 33 10.56 -26.45 -5.67
C PHE A 33 11.87 -25.65 -5.73
N THR A 34 12.33 -25.34 -6.94
CA THR A 34 13.64 -24.70 -7.20
C THR A 34 13.55 -23.21 -7.55
N GLY A 35 12.33 -22.67 -7.70
CA GLY A 35 12.09 -21.26 -7.97
C GLY A 35 12.32 -20.37 -6.74
N VAL A 36 12.21 -19.05 -6.95
CA VAL A 36 12.28 -18.08 -5.85
C VAL A 36 11.06 -18.25 -4.96
N ARG A 37 11.28 -18.39 -3.65
CA ARG A 37 10.21 -18.62 -2.66
C ARG A 37 10.47 -17.89 -1.35
N LEU A 38 9.44 -17.71 -0.53
CA LEU A 38 9.61 -17.32 0.86
C LEU A 38 9.90 -18.56 1.70
N ARG A 39 11.01 -18.58 2.45
CA ARG A 39 11.26 -19.62 3.46
C ARG A 39 10.74 -19.14 4.80
N VAL A 40 9.69 -19.79 5.27
CA VAL A 40 9.11 -19.60 6.60
C VAL A 40 9.72 -20.62 7.55
N ALA A 41 10.32 -20.15 8.63
CA ALA A 41 11.06 -21.00 9.56
C ALA A 41 10.97 -20.50 11.01
N ASN A 42 11.49 -21.32 11.92
CA ASN A 42 11.77 -20.97 13.30
C ASN A 42 13.27 -21.18 13.56
N ASP A 43 14.10 -20.36 12.92
CA ASP A 43 15.55 -20.42 13.03
C ASP A 43 16.05 -19.78 14.33
N ASP A 44 15.41 -18.69 14.77
CA ASP A 44 15.67 -18.03 16.05
C ASP A 44 14.35 -17.87 16.83
N PRO A 45 14.14 -18.61 17.93
CA PRO A 45 12.89 -18.55 18.68
C PRO A 45 12.67 -17.22 19.41
N SER A 46 13.69 -16.36 19.53
CA SER A 46 13.64 -15.12 20.33
C SER A 46 13.07 -13.90 19.59
N ILE A 47 13.01 -13.95 18.25
CA ILE A 47 12.68 -12.78 17.43
C ILE A 47 11.76 -13.13 16.27
N CYS A 48 10.76 -12.29 16.00
CA CYS A 48 9.90 -12.40 14.82
C CYS A 48 10.34 -11.35 13.80
N TRP A 49 10.66 -11.77 12.57
CA TRP A 49 11.13 -10.85 11.53
C TRP A 49 10.97 -11.45 10.13
N ALA A 50 10.97 -10.58 9.12
CA ALA A 50 11.05 -11.00 7.73
C ALA A 50 11.95 -10.09 6.89
N THR A 51 12.40 -10.60 5.73
CA THR A 51 13.10 -9.80 4.73
C THR A 51 12.16 -8.84 4.02
N LEU A 52 12.65 -7.66 3.65
CA LEU A 52 11.91 -6.70 2.83
C LEU A 52 11.93 -7.09 1.34
N GLY A 53 10.75 -7.23 0.75
CA GLY A 53 10.53 -7.35 -0.70
C GLY A 53 11.02 -8.64 -1.35
N TYR A 54 11.03 -8.62 -2.69
CA TYR A 54 11.46 -9.75 -3.50
C TYR A 54 12.99 -9.93 -3.45
N HIS A 55 13.43 -11.11 -3.02
CA HIS A 55 14.84 -11.39 -2.82
C HIS A 55 15.30 -12.52 -3.76
N ASN A 56 16.00 -12.16 -4.82
CA ASN A 56 16.58 -13.08 -5.80
C ASN A 56 18.11 -12.99 -5.77
N THR A 57 18.70 -13.44 -4.66
CA THR A 57 20.17 -13.50 -4.55
C THR A 57 20.70 -14.76 -5.21
N THR A 58 21.61 -14.58 -6.17
CA THR A 58 22.35 -15.67 -6.84
C THR A 58 23.44 -16.30 -5.97
N SER A 59 23.71 -15.73 -4.79
CA SER A 59 24.74 -16.19 -3.85
C SER A 59 24.10 -16.96 -2.68
N GLY A 60 24.31 -18.28 -2.65
CA GLY A 60 23.85 -19.19 -1.59
C GLY A 60 22.88 -20.30 -2.06
N TYR A 61 22.72 -21.34 -1.23
CA TYR A 61 21.84 -22.49 -1.48
C TYR A 61 20.33 -22.17 -1.52
N PHE A 62 19.92 -20.96 -1.11
CA PHE A 62 18.52 -20.55 -1.05
C PHE A 62 18.27 -19.28 -1.87
N LYS A 63 17.36 -19.39 -2.85
CA LYS A 63 16.87 -18.28 -3.67
C LYS A 63 15.53 -17.80 -3.11
N GLY A 64 15.52 -16.66 -2.42
CA GLY A 64 14.27 -16.18 -1.81
C GLY A 64 14.40 -15.25 -0.62
N GLY A 65 13.24 -14.74 -0.19
CA GLY A 65 13.07 -14.03 1.06
C GLY A 65 12.99 -15.00 2.26
N ARG A 66 13.16 -14.48 3.47
CA ARG A 66 13.08 -15.25 4.72
C ARG A 66 12.02 -14.65 5.63
N PHE A 67 11.31 -15.53 6.31
CA PHE A 67 10.40 -15.19 7.40
C PHE A 67 10.75 -16.07 8.59
N ASN A 68 11.20 -15.48 9.68
CA ASN A 68 11.40 -16.18 10.94
C ASN A 68 10.20 -15.90 11.85
N LEU A 69 9.38 -16.92 12.09
CA LEU A 69 8.25 -16.78 13.01
C LEU A 69 8.74 -16.57 14.44
N GLY A 70 9.76 -17.31 14.90
CA GLY A 70 10.41 -17.05 16.18
C GLY A 70 9.43 -16.78 17.33
N SER A 71 9.47 -15.56 17.88
CA SER A 71 8.59 -15.13 18.97
C SER A 71 7.11 -14.96 18.58
N CYS A 72 6.75 -14.91 17.30
CA CYS A 72 5.38 -15.00 16.80
C CYS A 72 4.88 -16.46 16.89
N MET A 73 4.40 -16.87 18.06
CA MET A 73 4.17 -18.29 18.35
C MET A 73 2.82 -18.83 17.89
N ASN A 74 1.82 -17.97 17.74
CA ASN A 74 0.42 -18.36 17.57
C ASN A 74 -0.44 -17.17 17.11
N LEU A 75 -1.76 -17.38 17.04
CA LEU A 75 -2.75 -16.38 16.61
C LEU A 75 -2.77 -15.10 17.46
N ASN A 76 -2.27 -15.11 18.70
CA ASN A 76 -2.18 -13.88 19.50
C ASN A 76 -1.13 -12.90 18.96
N HIS A 77 -0.23 -13.37 18.09
CA HIS A 77 0.80 -12.56 17.43
C HIS A 77 0.41 -12.18 15.99
N MET A 78 -0.87 -12.33 15.63
CA MET A 78 -1.34 -12.15 14.26
C MET A 78 -0.97 -10.78 13.67
N GLY A 79 -1.04 -9.69 14.43
CA GLY A 79 -0.63 -8.38 13.95
C GLY A 79 0.84 -8.30 13.53
N GLU A 80 1.72 -8.92 14.31
CA GLU A 80 3.16 -8.96 14.01
C GLU A 80 3.45 -9.85 12.80
N ILE A 81 2.72 -10.96 12.64
CA ILE A 81 2.82 -11.81 11.46
C ILE A 81 2.32 -11.04 10.21
N LEU A 82 1.22 -10.31 10.33
CA LEU A 82 0.67 -9.48 9.24
C LEU A 82 1.64 -8.36 8.85
N HIS A 83 2.23 -7.66 9.81
CA HIS A 83 3.25 -6.62 9.61
C HIS A 83 4.45 -7.17 8.84
N ASN A 84 5.04 -8.27 9.32
CA ASN A 84 6.19 -8.90 8.66
C ASN A 84 5.85 -9.46 7.27
N LEU A 85 4.61 -9.92 7.05
CA LEU A 85 4.15 -10.28 5.69
C LEU A 85 4.05 -9.05 4.78
N GLY A 86 3.68 -7.89 5.31
CA GLY A 86 3.71 -6.61 4.59
C GLY A 86 5.12 -6.29 4.10
N HIS A 87 6.14 -6.44 4.96
CA HIS A 87 7.54 -6.32 4.55
C HIS A 87 7.92 -7.30 3.44
N VAL A 88 7.53 -8.56 3.51
CA VAL A 88 7.79 -9.53 2.42
C VAL A 88 7.19 -9.05 1.09
N LEU A 89 6.04 -8.39 1.13
CA LEU A 89 5.38 -7.79 -0.03
C LEU A 89 5.94 -6.43 -0.44
N GLY A 90 7.01 -5.96 0.21
CA GLY A 90 7.72 -4.73 -0.14
C GLY A 90 7.19 -3.47 0.55
N MET A 91 6.28 -3.59 1.53
CA MET A 91 5.84 -2.45 2.33
C MET A 91 6.96 -2.06 3.30
N LEU A 92 7.43 -0.82 3.20
CA LEU A 92 8.26 -0.19 4.24
C LEU A 92 7.38 0.23 5.42
N ASP A 93 8.01 0.58 6.54
CA ASP A 93 7.25 1.13 7.66
C ASP A 93 6.64 2.49 7.29
N GLU A 94 5.41 2.76 7.76
CA GLU A 94 4.66 3.95 7.34
C GLU A 94 5.38 5.26 7.72
N GLN A 95 6.03 5.30 8.88
CA GLN A 95 6.80 6.47 9.33
C GLN A 95 8.10 6.70 8.55
N GLN A 96 8.51 5.77 7.68
CA GLN A 96 9.64 5.98 6.76
C GLN A 96 9.23 6.71 5.49
N ARG A 97 7.93 6.93 5.24
CA ARG A 97 7.52 7.75 4.10
C ARG A 97 8.14 9.16 4.19
N PRO A 98 8.57 9.76 3.09
CA PRO A 98 9.14 11.10 3.13
C PRO A 98 8.17 12.17 3.67
N ASP A 99 6.87 12.05 3.37
CA ASP A 99 5.81 12.92 3.92
C ASP A 99 5.51 12.66 5.41
N ALA A 100 6.10 11.63 6.03
CA ALA A 100 5.96 11.40 7.46
C ALA A 100 6.65 12.53 8.25
N THR A 101 7.93 12.80 8.00
CA THR A 101 8.76 13.67 8.85
C THR A 101 9.04 15.05 8.26
N ARG A 102 8.78 15.25 6.96
CA ARG A 102 8.99 16.51 6.26
C ARG A 102 7.89 16.77 5.24
N ALA A 103 7.79 18.01 4.77
CA ALA A 103 6.98 18.30 3.59
C ALA A 103 7.57 17.57 2.37
N TYR A 104 6.71 16.91 1.62
CA TYR A 104 7.07 16.13 0.43
C TYR A 104 6.00 16.32 -0.63
N TYR A 105 6.35 17.06 -1.67
CA TYR A 105 5.45 17.31 -2.80
C TYR A 105 4.05 17.85 -2.39
N GLY A 106 4.01 18.78 -1.43
CA GLY A 106 2.76 19.37 -0.92
C GLY A 106 2.04 18.56 0.16
N HIS A 107 2.56 17.39 0.53
CA HIS A 107 2.03 16.53 1.58
C HIS A 107 2.93 16.52 2.82
N GLY A 108 2.35 16.19 3.97
CA GLY A 108 3.06 16.16 5.25
C GLY A 108 3.54 17.54 5.74
N PRO A 109 4.37 17.56 6.81
CA PRO A 109 4.73 16.40 7.62
C PRO A 109 3.51 15.84 8.36
N HIS A 110 3.45 14.51 8.47
CA HIS A 110 2.40 13.82 9.23
C HIS A 110 2.82 13.49 10.67
N LEU A 111 4.12 13.60 10.98
CA LEU A 111 4.72 13.35 12.28
C LEU A 111 5.68 14.47 12.65
N GLN A 112 5.62 14.89 13.91
CA GLN A 112 6.68 15.63 14.57
C GLN A 112 7.55 14.65 15.36
N VAL A 113 8.72 14.31 14.85
CA VAL A 113 9.62 13.33 15.47
C VAL A 113 10.53 13.98 16.52
N PHE A 114 10.62 13.37 17.69
CA PHE A 114 11.49 13.76 18.80
C PHE A 114 12.82 13.01 18.70
N TRP A 115 13.71 13.50 17.84
CA TRP A 115 14.96 12.82 17.48
C TRP A 115 15.86 12.47 18.68
N ASP A 116 15.92 13.33 19.70
CA ASP A 116 16.71 13.09 20.92
C ASP A 116 16.19 11.89 21.73
N ASN A 117 14.91 11.52 21.57
CA ASN A 117 14.30 10.39 22.25
C ASN A 117 14.49 9.06 21.50
N ILE A 118 15.04 9.08 20.28
CA ILE A 118 15.23 7.89 19.45
C ILE A 118 16.65 7.34 19.66
N PRO A 119 16.81 6.10 20.17
CA PRO A 119 18.12 5.48 20.27
C PRO A 119 18.78 5.36 18.89
N SER A 120 20.09 5.59 18.80
CA SER A 120 20.79 5.66 17.50
C SER A 120 20.58 4.44 16.60
N ARG A 121 20.43 3.24 17.16
CA ARG A 121 20.12 2.01 16.41
C ARG A 121 18.76 2.02 15.70
N TRP A 122 17.81 2.84 16.16
CA TRP A 122 16.45 2.97 15.63
C TRP A 122 16.27 4.23 14.76
N MET A 123 17.29 5.09 14.66
CA MET A 123 17.22 6.34 13.90
C MET A 123 16.79 6.12 12.44
N ARG A 124 17.29 5.05 11.82
CA ARG A 124 16.96 4.68 10.44
C ARG A 124 15.50 4.27 10.26
N SER A 125 14.81 3.83 11.32
CA SER A 125 13.38 3.52 11.28
C SER A 125 12.51 4.77 11.16
N PHE A 126 13.03 5.96 11.48
CA PHE A 126 12.31 7.24 11.37
C PHE A 126 12.85 8.15 10.27
N THR A 127 13.99 7.79 9.67
CA THR A 127 14.56 8.56 8.56
C THR A 127 13.74 8.33 7.30
N ALA A 128 13.42 9.42 6.59
CA ALA A 128 12.71 9.36 5.32
C ALA A 128 13.42 8.44 4.32
N ASN A 129 12.64 7.59 3.65
CA ASN A 129 13.08 6.68 2.62
C ASN A 129 12.31 6.97 1.33
N GLU A 130 13.00 7.47 0.31
CA GLU A 130 12.41 7.81 -1.00
C GLU A 130 11.85 6.60 -1.75
N GLY A 131 12.21 5.37 -1.34
CA GLY A 131 11.62 4.14 -1.85
C GLY A 131 10.30 3.74 -1.17
N ALA A 132 9.85 4.47 -0.15
CA ALA A 132 8.56 4.21 0.49
C ALA A 132 7.41 4.58 -0.45
N TYR A 133 6.37 3.75 -0.43
CA TYR A 133 5.18 3.99 -1.22
C TYR A 133 4.47 5.24 -0.73
N THR A 134 4.28 6.20 -1.63
CA THR A 134 3.53 7.44 -1.40
C THR A 134 2.38 7.60 -2.39
N GLY A 135 2.04 6.54 -3.11
CA GLY A 135 1.11 6.51 -4.25
C GLY A 135 1.76 5.94 -5.51
N SER A 136 0.99 5.81 -6.59
CA SER A 136 1.49 5.29 -7.85
C SER A 136 1.03 6.11 -9.07
N ARG A 137 1.43 5.64 -10.26
CA ARG A 137 1.02 6.21 -11.55
C ARG A 137 -0.34 5.65 -11.93
N TYR A 138 -1.10 6.40 -12.74
CA TYR A 138 -2.41 5.96 -13.21
C TYR A 138 -2.37 4.55 -13.79
N ASP A 139 -3.06 3.61 -13.14
CA ASP A 139 -3.25 2.23 -13.65
C ASP A 139 -4.69 1.97 -14.13
N GLY A 140 -5.40 3.04 -14.53
CA GLY A 140 -6.72 2.95 -15.14
C GLY A 140 -7.88 3.31 -14.21
N THR A 141 -9.11 3.11 -14.69
CA THR A 141 -10.35 3.63 -14.05
C THR A 141 -10.69 3.05 -12.67
N ARG A 142 -9.86 2.16 -12.12
CA ARG A 142 -10.03 1.52 -10.82
C ARG A 142 -8.75 1.55 -9.98
N ASP A 143 -7.83 2.43 -10.35
CA ASP A 143 -6.63 2.71 -9.58
C ASP A 143 -7.02 3.22 -8.18
N PRO A 144 -6.53 2.59 -7.09
CA PRO A 144 -6.78 3.07 -5.74
C PRO A 144 -6.31 4.50 -5.51
N TRP A 145 -5.13 4.86 -6.02
CA TRP A 145 -4.49 6.14 -5.76
C TRP A 145 -3.74 6.61 -7.00
N PHE A 146 -4.13 7.77 -7.52
CA PHE A 146 -3.39 8.42 -8.58
C PHE A 146 -2.54 9.56 -8.02
N GLY A 147 -1.22 9.44 -8.18
CA GLY A 147 -0.29 10.42 -7.63
C GLY A 147 -0.01 10.13 -6.16
N HIS A 148 -0.83 10.61 -5.23
CA HIS A 148 -0.58 10.42 -3.80
C HIS A 148 -1.58 9.47 -3.15
N ALA A 149 -1.07 8.56 -2.34
CA ALA A 149 -1.84 7.80 -1.38
C ALA A 149 -1.80 8.53 -0.03
N PRO A 150 -2.96 8.80 0.61
CA PRO A 150 -2.99 9.41 1.94
C PRO A 150 -2.11 8.67 2.95
N TYR A 151 -1.52 9.42 3.90
CA TYR A 151 -0.76 8.84 5.00
C TYR A 151 -1.67 8.04 5.93
N ASP A 152 -1.32 6.78 6.19
CA ASP A 152 -2.17 5.86 6.93
C ASP A 152 -1.70 5.70 8.39
N PHE A 153 -2.25 6.54 9.26
CA PHE A 153 -2.00 6.45 10.71
C PHE A 153 -2.47 5.12 11.33
N ASP A 154 -3.40 4.39 10.69
CA ASP A 154 -3.90 3.09 11.17
C ASP A 154 -3.12 1.92 10.56
N SER A 155 -2.11 2.17 9.71
CA SER A 155 -1.35 1.12 9.04
C SER A 155 -0.76 0.11 10.02
N ILE A 156 -0.85 -1.19 9.69
CA ILE A 156 -0.14 -2.25 10.42
C ILE A 156 1.38 -2.03 10.36
N MET A 157 1.86 -1.28 9.37
CA MET A 157 3.26 -0.91 9.15
C MET A 157 3.69 0.32 9.96
N HIS A 158 2.77 0.99 10.67
CA HIS A 158 3.14 2.15 11.47
C HIS A 158 3.84 1.72 12.77
N PHE A 159 5.00 2.31 13.05
CA PHE A 159 5.76 2.07 14.27
C PHE A 159 5.03 2.65 15.50
N PRO A 160 5.09 2.02 16.69
CA PRO A 160 4.46 2.57 17.89
C PRO A 160 5.02 3.94 18.32
N PRO A 161 4.22 4.80 18.98
CA PRO A 161 4.63 6.15 19.38
C PRO A 161 5.59 6.19 20.56
N THR A 162 5.85 5.04 21.19
CA THR A 162 6.73 4.91 22.35
C THR A 162 7.66 3.72 22.21
N LEU A 163 8.92 3.87 22.63
CA LEU A 163 9.88 2.78 22.68
C LEU A 163 10.74 2.92 23.95
N TYR A 164 10.88 1.83 24.70
CA TYR A 164 11.59 1.79 25.99
C TYR A 164 11.14 2.88 26.98
N GLY A 165 9.85 3.26 26.95
CA GLY A 165 9.28 4.30 27.81
C GLY A 165 9.46 5.73 27.28
N SER A 166 10.24 5.94 26.23
CA SER A 166 10.40 7.25 25.59
C SER A 166 9.31 7.51 24.55
N HIS A 167 8.77 8.72 24.53
CA HIS A 167 7.84 9.17 23.50
C HIS A 167 8.61 9.65 22.27
N LEU A 168 8.32 9.07 21.09
CA LEU A 168 9.18 9.21 19.91
C LEU A 168 8.71 10.28 18.93
N TYR A 169 7.40 10.53 18.85
CA TYR A 169 6.81 11.48 17.93
C TYR A 169 5.38 11.84 18.32
N GLU A 170 4.90 12.99 17.83
CA GLU A 170 3.48 13.33 17.77
C GLU A 170 2.97 13.26 16.32
N THR A 171 1.68 12.96 16.14
CA THR A 171 1.03 12.99 14.83
C THR A 171 0.52 14.38 14.50
N ILE A 172 0.41 14.68 13.21
CA ILE A 172 -0.14 15.91 12.66
C ILE A 172 -1.27 15.50 11.71
N PRO A 173 -2.55 15.68 12.09
CA PRO A 173 -3.04 16.29 13.33
C PRO A 173 -2.93 15.36 14.56
N SER A 174 -2.72 15.92 15.75
CA SER A 174 -2.50 15.18 17.01
C SER A 174 -3.64 14.24 17.40
N ALA A 175 -4.86 14.51 16.92
CA ALA A 175 -6.00 13.62 17.10
C ALA A 175 -5.75 12.20 16.55
N LYS A 176 -4.80 12.02 15.62
CA LYS A 176 -4.43 10.73 15.03
C LYS A 176 -3.49 9.88 15.90
N MET A 177 -3.05 10.38 17.06
CA MET A 177 -2.20 9.63 17.99
C MET A 177 -2.82 8.31 18.46
N ARG A 178 -4.16 8.20 18.47
CA ARG A 178 -4.86 6.98 18.87
C ARG A 178 -4.82 5.85 17.82
N ASN A 179 -4.41 6.16 16.59
CA ASN A 179 -4.45 5.25 15.46
C ASN A 179 -3.12 4.50 15.28
N VAL A 180 -2.00 5.18 15.56
CA VAL A 180 -0.64 4.70 15.27
C VAL A 180 -0.21 3.51 16.12
N GLY A 181 0.61 2.63 15.55
CA GLY A 181 1.22 1.50 16.25
C GLY A 181 0.29 0.31 16.50
N GLN A 182 -0.93 0.32 15.94
CA GLN A 182 -1.86 -0.80 16.10
C GLN A 182 -1.27 -2.10 15.50
N ARG A 183 -1.61 -3.24 16.12
CA ARG A 183 -1.21 -4.59 15.68
C ARG A 183 -2.41 -5.55 15.65
N ASN A 184 -3.57 -5.05 15.24
CA ASN A 184 -4.84 -5.78 15.28
C ASN A 184 -5.31 -6.21 13.89
N PHE A 185 -5.15 -5.36 12.88
CA PHE A 185 -5.71 -5.59 11.55
C PHE A 185 -4.88 -4.91 10.43
N LEU A 186 -5.04 -5.40 9.20
CA LEU A 186 -4.64 -4.63 8.01
C LEU A 186 -5.63 -3.48 7.85
N SER A 187 -5.14 -2.25 7.86
CA SER A 187 -5.95 -1.07 7.57
C SER A 187 -6.51 -1.10 6.14
N GLU A 188 -7.35 -0.14 5.79
CA GLU A 188 -7.76 0.01 4.39
C GLU A 188 -6.60 0.53 3.53
N GLY A 189 -5.75 1.44 4.04
CA GLY A 189 -4.59 1.93 3.29
C GLY A 189 -3.55 0.84 3.03
N ASP A 190 -3.29 -0.06 3.98
CA ASP A 190 -2.41 -1.23 3.76
C ASP A 190 -2.89 -2.08 2.57
N VAL A 191 -4.20 -2.32 2.49
CA VAL A 191 -4.81 -3.11 1.42
C VAL A 191 -4.75 -2.35 0.10
N LEU A 192 -5.11 -1.07 0.09
CA LEU A 192 -5.10 -0.25 -1.12
C LEU A 192 -3.69 -0.06 -1.68
N GLN A 193 -2.68 0.13 -0.82
CA GLN A 193 -1.27 0.17 -1.21
C GLN A 193 -0.86 -1.11 -1.95
N LEU A 194 -1.22 -2.28 -1.44
CA LEU A 194 -0.89 -3.55 -2.11
C LEU A 194 -1.67 -3.74 -3.41
N LEU A 195 -2.95 -3.36 -3.42
CA LEU A 195 -3.77 -3.43 -4.64
C LEU A 195 -3.19 -2.54 -5.74
N ASP A 196 -2.70 -1.36 -5.37
CA ASP A 196 -2.08 -0.42 -6.29
C ASP A 196 -0.68 -0.90 -6.73
N SER A 197 0.21 -1.18 -5.77
CA SER A 197 1.60 -1.59 -6.03
C SER A 197 1.70 -2.85 -6.90
N TYR A 198 0.78 -3.81 -6.72
CA TYR A 198 0.73 -5.05 -7.51
C TYR A 198 -0.24 -4.98 -8.70
N ARG A 199 -0.84 -3.82 -8.99
CA ARG A 199 -1.75 -3.62 -10.11
C ARG A 199 -2.87 -4.64 -10.14
N CYS A 200 -3.48 -4.84 -8.98
CA CYS A 200 -4.54 -5.81 -8.77
C CYS A 200 -5.80 -5.41 -9.54
N ARG A 201 -5.95 -5.91 -10.77
CA ARG A 201 -7.16 -5.71 -11.57
C ARG A 201 -8.31 -6.52 -10.97
N ARG A 202 -9.34 -5.85 -10.46
CA ARG A 202 -10.60 -6.50 -10.10
C ARG A 202 -11.15 -7.23 -11.31
N ARG A 203 -11.21 -8.57 -11.27
CA ARG A 203 -11.98 -9.35 -12.24
C ARG A 203 -13.39 -8.78 -12.25
N THR A 204 -13.88 -8.36 -13.41
CA THR A 204 -15.30 -8.14 -13.61
C THR A 204 -15.98 -9.46 -13.30
N THR A 205 -16.62 -9.55 -12.13
CA THR A 205 -17.64 -10.56 -11.92
C THR A 205 -18.76 -10.16 -12.86
N THR A 206 -18.73 -10.68 -14.09
CA THR A 206 -19.93 -10.77 -14.90
C THR A 206 -20.83 -11.71 -14.10
N THR A 207 -21.62 -11.13 -13.20
CA THR A 207 -22.80 -11.81 -12.68
C THR A 207 -23.68 -12.00 -13.90
N THR A 208 -23.51 -13.14 -14.58
CA THR A 208 -24.51 -13.64 -15.51
C THR A 208 -25.72 -13.95 -14.65
N THR A 209 -26.50 -12.91 -14.36
CA THR A 209 -27.87 -13.06 -13.90
C THR A 209 -28.55 -13.75 -15.07
N THR A 210 -28.70 -15.07 -14.98
CA THR A 210 -29.64 -15.81 -15.82
C THR A 210 -31.02 -15.28 -15.48
N THR A 211 -31.42 -14.21 -16.15
CA THR A 211 -32.78 -13.69 -16.08
C THR A 211 -33.67 -14.72 -16.77
N THR A 212 -34.36 -15.52 -15.98
CA THR A 212 -35.47 -16.36 -16.46
C THR A 212 -36.50 -15.45 -17.10
N THR A 213 -36.58 -15.50 -18.43
CA THR A 213 -37.54 -14.76 -19.25
C THR A 213 -38.97 -15.10 -18.79
N THR A 214 -39.63 -14.14 -18.15
CA THR A 214 -41.10 -14.13 -18.06
C THR A 214 -41.59 -13.09 -19.05
N THR A 215 -42.27 -13.57 -20.09
CA THR A 215 -42.84 -12.78 -21.18
C THR A 215 -43.84 -11.77 -20.64
N ALA A 216 -43.55 -10.49 -20.79
CA ALA A 216 -44.52 -9.41 -20.65
C ALA A 216 -44.45 -8.53 -21.91
N THR A 217 -45.53 -8.60 -22.69
CA THR A 217 -45.81 -7.76 -23.86
C THR A 217 -46.05 -6.32 -23.41
N THR A 218 -45.25 -5.36 -23.87
CA THR A 218 -45.72 -3.98 -24.01
C THR A 218 -44.96 -3.20 -25.09
N THR A 219 -45.79 -2.55 -25.89
CA THR A 219 -45.63 -1.57 -26.96
C THR A 219 -44.42 -0.62 -26.84
N GLY A 220 -43.76 -0.39 -27.99
CA GLY A 220 -42.50 0.34 -28.07
C GLY A 220 -42.60 1.86 -27.99
N THR A 221 -41.42 2.50 -27.87
CA THR A 221 -41.15 3.87 -28.31
C THR A 221 -39.63 4.03 -28.49
N THR A 222 -39.25 4.50 -29.67
CA THR A 222 -37.89 4.82 -30.11
C THR A 222 -37.48 6.19 -29.55
N THR A 223 -36.30 6.31 -28.91
CA THR A 223 -35.66 7.63 -28.77
C THR A 223 -34.15 7.55 -28.94
N THR A 224 -33.68 8.43 -29.79
CA THR A 224 -32.40 8.52 -30.49
C THR A 224 -31.25 9.06 -29.63
N THR A 225 -30.08 8.46 -29.83
CA THR A 225 -28.75 8.94 -29.43
C THR A 225 -28.48 10.37 -29.94
N THR A 226 -28.07 11.29 -29.07
CA THR A 226 -27.46 12.54 -29.52
C THR A 226 -26.14 12.77 -28.79
N THR A 227 -25.07 12.50 -29.52
CA THR A 227 -23.70 12.93 -29.26
C THR A 227 -23.61 14.41 -29.59
N THR A 228 -23.15 15.27 -28.68
CA THR A 228 -22.80 16.67 -29.04
C THR A 228 -21.62 17.18 -28.22
N SER A 229 -20.50 17.21 -28.95
CA SER A 229 -19.40 18.19 -28.95
C SER A 229 -18.94 18.86 -27.65
N MET A 230 -17.65 18.65 -27.40
CA MET A 230 -16.75 19.55 -26.70
C MET A 230 -16.94 21.02 -27.14
N SER A 231 -16.93 21.92 -26.17
CA SER A 231 -16.60 23.34 -26.35
C SER A 231 -15.47 23.70 -25.40
N PHE A 232 -14.35 24.11 -25.99
CA PHE A 232 -13.22 24.77 -25.35
C PHE A 232 -13.65 26.11 -24.74
N GLY A 233 -13.08 26.46 -23.58
CA GLY A 233 -13.05 27.84 -23.11
C GLY A 233 -13.07 28.07 -21.60
N ALA A 234 -11.99 27.69 -20.88
CA ALA A 234 -11.45 28.34 -19.67
C ALA A 234 -10.26 27.51 -19.18
N GLY A 235 -9.21 28.15 -18.63
CA GLY A 235 -7.94 27.50 -18.28
C GLY A 235 -8.12 26.17 -17.54
N GLY A 236 -7.63 25.08 -18.14
CA GLY A 236 -7.73 23.73 -17.61
C GLY A 236 -6.50 23.37 -16.78
N CYS A 237 -6.63 22.35 -15.93
CA CYS A 237 -5.48 21.80 -15.25
C CYS A 237 -4.58 21.09 -16.26
N ILE A 238 -3.32 21.48 -16.31
CA ILE A 238 -2.28 20.82 -17.10
C ILE A 238 -1.31 20.13 -16.14
N GLN A 239 -0.61 19.11 -16.63
CA GLN A 239 0.48 18.50 -15.89
C GLN A 239 1.48 19.58 -15.43
N ASN A 240 1.82 19.55 -14.15
CA ASN A 240 2.88 20.36 -13.58
C ASN A 240 4.23 19.80 -14.03
N PRO A 241 4.99 20.50 -14.90
CA PRO A 241 6.27 19.99 -15.40
C PRO A 241 7.41 20.21 -14.39
N ASP A 242 7.17 20.85 -13.25
CA ASP A 242 8.21 21.10 -12.26
C ASP A 242 8.50 19.83 -11.44
N CYS A 243 9.58 19.14 -11.80
CA CYS A 243 10.04 17.92 -11.14
C CYS A 243 10.49 18.12 -9.69
N ALA A 244 10.69 19.36 -9.24
CA ALA A 244 10.99 19.65 -7.84
C ALA A 244 9.75 19.49 -6.95
N VAL A 245 8.55 19.68 -7.51
CA VAL A 245 7.28 19.60 -6.78
C VAL A 245 6.34 18.49 -7.27
N ASN A 246 6.53 17.99 -8.49
CA ASN A 246 5.78 16.88 -9.07
C ASN A 246 6.73 15.73 -9.44
N PRO A 247 6.76 14.60 -8.69
CA PRO A 247 7.61 13.46 -9.01
C PRO A 247 7.25 12.78 -10.34
N TRP A 248 6.08 13.09 -10.90
CA TRP A 248 5.60 12.62 -12.20
C TRP A 248 5.59 13.73 -13.26
N CYS A 249 6.40 14.77 -13.11
CA CYS A 249 6.56 15.86 -14.10
C CYS A 249 6.82 15.41 -15.54
N ASN A 250 7.45 14.24 -15.72
CA ASN A 250 7.80 13.66 -17.03
C ASN A 250 6.89 12.49 -17.44
N ASP A 251 5.81 12.23 -16.71
CA ASP A 251 4.89 11.13 -17.02
C ASP A 251 3.76 11.61 -17.98
N PRO A 252 3.71 11.13 -19.24
CA PRO A 252 2.72 11.61 -20.20
C PRO A 252 1.27 11.27 -19.84
N SER A 253 1.03 10.36 -18.88
CA SER A 253 -0.33 10.05 -18.42
C SER A 253 -1.01 11.25 -17.74
N TYR A 254 -0.25 12.14 -17.10
CA TYR A 254 -0.80 13.34 -16.47
C TYR A 254 -1.24 14.40 -17.48
N GLN A 255 -0.72 14.37 -18.72
CA GLN A 255 -1.14 15.28 -19.79
C GLN A 255 -2.60 15.07 -20.20
N SER A 256 -3.08 13.82 -20.14
CA SER A 256 -4.47 13.49 -20.42
C SER A 256 -5.34 13.46 -19.16
N TRP A 257 -4.76 13.19 -18.00
CA TRP A 257 -5.50 13.14 -16.73
C TRP A 257 -5.84 14.52 -16.16
N CYS A 258 -4.88 15.46 -16.15
CA CYS A 258 -5.08 16.78 -15.55
C CYS A 258 -6.26 17.54 -16.18
N PRO A 259 -6.43 17.57 -17.53
CA PRO A 259 -7.54 18.30 -18.14
C PRO A 259 -8.93 17.77 -17.79
N ILE A 260 -9.05 16.54 -17.26
CA ILE A 260 -10.33 15.94 -16.87
C ILE A 260 -10.73 16.38 -15.45
N HIS A 261 -9.79 16.82 -14.60
CA HIS A 261 -10.01 17.09 -13.19
C HIS A 261 -9.77 18.58 -12.88
N GLN A 262 -10.84 19.40 -12.98
CA GLN A 262 -10.71 20.87 -13.08
C GLN A 262 -11.15 21.68 -11.84
N SER A 263 -11.31 21.12 -10.64
CA SER A 263 -11.68 21.97 -9.48
C SER A 263 -11.51 21.34 -8.08
N PRO A 264 -10.56 21.83 -7.26
CA PRO A 264 -9.34 22.53 -7.68
C PRO A 264 -8.45 21.60 -8.54
N CYS A 265 -7.44 22.15 -9.21
CA CYS A 265 -6.44 21.29 -9.86
C CYS A 265 -5.82 20.37 -8.82
N PRO A 266 -5.69 19.07 -9.08
CA PRO A 266 -5.04 18.16 -8.16
C PRO A 266 -3.54 18.52 -8.06
N GLU A 267 -3.19 19.27 -7.03
CA GLU A 267 -1.82 19.61 -6.68
C GLU A 267 -1.14 18.42 -5.99
N PRO A 268 0.16 18.21 -6.21
CA PRO A 268 1.09 19.03 -7.00
C PRO A 268 1.15 18.65 -8.50
N TRP A 269 0.45 17.60 -8.91
CA TRP A 269 0.60 17.02 -10.25
C TRP A 269 0.07 17.86 -11.37
N CYS A 270 -0.93 18.66 -11.07
CA CYS A 270 -1.57 19.53 -12.02
C CYS A 270 -1.52 20.97 -11.51
N VAL A 271 -1.27 21.88 -12.43
CA VAL A 271 -1.35 23.33 -12.21
C VAL A 271 -2.37 23.91 -13.17
N GLY A 272 -2.98 25.02 -12.79
CA GLY A 272 -3.83 25.76 -13.73
C GLY A 272 -2.99 26.20 -14.93
N SER A 273 -3.48 25.97 -16.15
CA SER A 273 -2.82 26.51 -17.34
C SER A 273 -2.81 28.04 -17.23
N GLN A 274 -1.63 28.63 -17.02
CA GLN A 274 -1.49 30.09 -17.12
C GLN A 274 -1.77 30.51 -18.57
N ARG A 275 -2.44 31.66 -18.75
CA ARG A 275 -2.68 32.23 -20.09
C ARG A 275 -1.42 32.79 -20.68
#